data_AF-A0A9X0D2C8-F1
#
_entry.id   AF-A0A9X0D2C8-F1
#
_cell.length_a   1.000
_cell.length_b   1.000
_cell.length_c   1.000
_cell.angle_alpha   90.00
_cell.angle_beta   90.00
_cell.angle_gamma   90.00
#
_symmetry.space_group_name_H-M   'P 1'
#
loop_
_entity.id
_entity.type
_entity.pdbx_description
1 polymer ?
#
loop_
_entity_poly.entity_id
_entity_poly.type
_entity_poly.pdbx_seq_one_letter_code
_entity_poly.pdbx_strand_id
1 'polypeptide(L)'
;MFGSFSLIVILSQLTVVVAFFFSTPCDDNTCGDCVDSSFLSKPCRWCKRDNRCHMPGAIATNPCSRAENIVEKSHCADELSRYDPALSYKMLLLSAVAYDPVHPQECLDNSLPYAEFQLQTVVTKNCDFADHGCSGYVAVSHALKAIVVAFRGSLDFD
;
A
#
# COMPACT_ATOMS: atom_id res chain seq x y z
N MET A 1 -11.06 -47.56 41.99
CA MET A 1 -9.95 -46.62 41.70
C MET A 1 -9.78 -46.50 40.17
N PHE A 2 -10.76 -45.91 39.48
CA PHE A 2 -10.73 -45.72 38.01
C PHE A 2 -11.44 -44.42 37.53
N GLY A 3 -11.76 -43.51 38.46
CA GLY A 3 -12.55 -42.30 38.16
C GLY A 3 -11.75 -41.06 37.74
N SER A 4 -10.44 -40.98 38.05
CA SER A 4 -9.63 -39.78 37.80
C SER A 4 -9.01 -39.71 36.40
N PHE A 5 -8.85 -40.83 35.68
CA PHE A 5 -8.24 -40.82 34.35
C PHE A 5 -9.20 -40.35 33.24
N SER A 6 -10.52 -40.63 33.36
CA SER A 6 -11.51 -40.18 32.36
C SER A 6 -11.74 -38.67 32.38
N LEU A 7 -11.67 -38.02 33.55
CA LEU A 7 -11.94 -36.58 33.68
C LEU A 7 -10.85 -35.71 33.02
N ILE A 8 -9.59 -36.15 33.10
CA ILE A 8 -8.43 -35.43 32.55
C ILE A 8 -8.46 -35.46 31.00
N VAL A 9 -8.87 -36.59 30.42
CA VAL A 9 -9.00 -36.72 28.95
C VAL A 9 -10.12 -35.84 28.40
N ILE A 10 -11.25 -35.70 29.12
CA ILE A 10 -12.36 -34.84 28.67
C ILE A 10 -11.97 -33.35 28.77
N LEU A 11 -11.23 -32.95 29.81
CA LEU A 11 -10.73 -31.57 29.93
C LEU A 11 -9.71 -31.21 28.83
N SER A 12 -8.81 -32.12 28.46
CA SER A 12 -7.83 -31.86 27.39
C SER A 12 -8.48 -31.74 26.01
N GLN A 13 -9.59 -32.46 25.78
CA GLN A 13 -10.36 -32.35 24.53
C GLN A 13 -11.14 -31.02 24.49
N LEU A 14 -11.67 -30.54 25.63
CA LEU A 14 -12.33 -29.24 25.70
C LEU A 14 -11.37 -28.08 25.37
N THR A 15 -10.13 -28.10 25.88
CA THR A 15 -9.15 -27.04 25.59
C THR A 15 -8.74 -26.98 24.12
N VAL A 16 -8.69 -28.13 23.44
CA VAL A 16 -8.40 -28.21 22.00
C VAL A 16 -9.57 -27.65 21.20
N VAL A 17 -10.80 -28.05 21.54
CA VAL A 17 -12.02 -27.58 20.88
C VAL A 17 -12.21 -26.07 21.07
N VAL A 18 -11.94 -25.54 22.26
CA VAL A 18 -11.93 -24.11 22.57
C VAL A 18 -10.88 -23.38 21.70
N ALA A 19 -9.64 -23.89 21.59
CA ALA A 19 -8.62 -23.26 20.73
C ALA A 19 -9.04 -23.18 19.25
N PHE A 20 -9.79 -24.17 18.74
CA PHE A 20 -10.35 -24.14 17.37
C PHE A 20 -11.53 -23.17 17.20
N PHE A 21 -12.29 -22.88 18.26
CA PHE A 21 -13.43 -21.95 18.20
C PHE A 21 -13.04 -20.48 18.46
N PHE A 22 -11.93 -20.23 19.16
CA PHE A 22 -11.45 -18.89 19.47
C PHE A 22 -10.30 -18.41 18.57
N SER A 23 -9.74 -19.25 17.68
CA SER A 23 -8.93 -18.74 16.58
C SER A 23 -9.84 -18.11 15.54
N THR A 24 -9.84 -16.79 15.46
CA THR A 24 -10.45 -16.05 14.35
C THR A 24 -9.75 -16.47 13.06
N PRO A 25 -10.46 -17.07 12.09
CA PRO A 25 -9.86 -17.35 10.79
C PRO A 25 -9.34 -16.06 10.16
N CYS A 26 -8.14 -16.08 9.58
CA CYS A 26 -7.53 -14.89 8.96
C CYS A 26 -7.31 -13.73 9.96
N ASP A 27 -6.62 -13.95 11.08
CA ASP A 27 -6.30 -12.93 12.09
C ASP A 27 -4.79 -12.61 12.16
N ASP A 28 -4.08 -12.91 11.06
CA ASP A 28 -2.67 -12.61 10.95
C ASP A 28 -2.42 -11.10 10.99
N ASN A 29 -1.35 -10.69 11.68
CA ASN A 29 -0.98 -9.29 11.85
C ASN A 29 0.04 -8.79 10.83
N THR A 30 0.47 -9.65 9.91
CA THR A 30 1.37 -9.30 8.81
C THR A 30 0.75 -9.72 7.48
N CYS A 31 1.06 -9.00 6.40
CA CYS A 31 0.54 -9.35 5.09
C CYS A 31 1.05 -10.72 4.64
N GLY A 32 2.35 -10.99 4.81
CA GLY A 32 2.95 -12.26 4.43
C GLY A 32 2.29 -13.47 5.09
N ASP A 33 2.06 -13.41 6.41
CA ASP A 33 1.40 -14.50 7.14
C ASP A 33 -0.08 -14.62 6.74
N CYS A 34 -0.75 -13.48 6.53
CA CYS A 34 -2.13 -13.44 6.08
C CYS A 34 -2.35 -14.12 4.73
N VAL A 35 -1.52 -13.85 3.73
CA VAL A 35 -1.72 -14.45 2.40
C VAL A 35 -1.30 -15.92 2.34
N ASP A 36 -0.46 -16.37 3.28
CA ASP A 36 -0.10 -17.78 3.45
C ASP A 36 -1.19 -18.56 4.22
N SER A 37 -2.08 -17.87 4.94
CA SER A 37 -3.17 -18.48 5.68
C SER A 37 -4.43 -18.70 4.84
N SER A 38 -5.27 -19.64 5.27
CA SER A 38 -6.51 -19.98 4.57
C SER A 38 -7.65 -20.32 5.52
N PHE A 39 -8.87 -20.02 5.08
CA PHE A 39 -10.09 -20.43 5.74
C PHE A 39 -10.96 -21.20 4.76
N LEU A 40 -11.38 -22.42 5.13
CA LEU A 40 -12.17 -23.33 4.26
C LEU A 40 -11.53 -23.51 2.87
N SER A 41 -10.20 -23.73 2.84
CA SER A 41 -9.41 -23.89 1.61
C SER A 41 -9.44 -22.68 0.66
N LYS A 42 -9.81 -21.49 1.17
CA LYS A 42 -9.73 -20.22 0.44
C LYS A 42 -8.68 -19.32 1.10
N PRO A 43 -7.77 -18.71 0.33
CA PRO A 43 -6.72 -17.86 0.89
C PRO A 43 -7.34 -16.64 1.56
N CYS A 44 -6.81 -16.28 2.71
CA CYS A 44 -7.15 -15.02 3.38
C CYS A 44 -6.66 -13.83 2.54
N ARG A 45 -7.11 -12.62 2.90
CA ARG A 45 -6.86 -11.41 2.11
C ARG A 45 -6.37 -10.30 3.00
N TRP A 46 -5.25 -9.70 2.66
CA TRP A 46 -4.73 -8.55 3.38
C TRP A 46 -5.34 -7.25 2.82
N CYS A 47 -5.86 -6.41 3.71
CA CYS A 47 -6.36 -5.08 3.35
C CYS A 47 -5.42 -4.00 3.89
N LYS A 48 -4.80 -3.23 2.98
CA LYS A 48 -3.90 -2.13 3.39
C LYS A 48 -4.61 -0.91 3.98
N ARG A 49 -5.92 -0.75 3.75
CA ARG A 49 -6.67 0.41 4.26
C ARG A 49 -6.77 0.41 5.79
N ASP A 50 -6.89 -0.77 6.38
CA ASP A 50 -6.96 -0.97 7.82
C ASP A 50 -5.80 -1.79 8.39
N ASN A 51 -4.89 -2.29 7.52
CA ASN A 51 -3.75 -3.15 7.87
C ASN A 51 -4.18 -4.40 8.64
N ARG A 52 -5.21 -5.09 8.14
CA ARG A 52 -5.73 -6.32 8.74
C ARG A 52 -5.89 -7.44 7.72
N CYS A 53 -5.83 -8.66 8.22
CA CYS A 53 -6.20 -9.85 7.49
C CYS A 53 -7.72 -10.05 7.55
N HIS A 54 -8.31 -10.44 6.42
CA HIS A 54 -9.76 -10.60 6.27
C HIS A 54 -10.11 -11.92 5.60
N MET A 55 -11.22 -12.49 6.04
CA MET A 55 -11.78 -13.68 5.41
C MET A 55 -12.31 -13.40 3.99
N PRO A 56 -12.28 -14.40 3.10
CA PRO A 56 -12.98 -14.34 1.83
C PRO A 56 -14.47 -14.03 2.02
N GLY A 57 -14.97 -12.98 1.37
CA GLY A 57 -16.39 -12.60 1.42
C GLY A 57 -16.79 -11.73 2.61
N ALA A 58 -15.83 -11.24 3.41
CA ALA A 58 -16.07 -10.34 4.54
C ALA A 58 -16.46 -8.90 4.10
N ILE A 59 -17.56 -8.74 3.37
CA ILE A 59 -17.96 -7.46 2.74
C ILE A 59 -18.25 -6.36 3.79
N ALA A 60 -18.76 -6.73 4.96
CA ALA A 60 -19.13 -5.76 5.99
C ALA A 60 -17.94 -5.26 6.84
N THR A 61 -16.88 -6.06 6.96
CA THR A 61 -15.74 -5.76 7.84
C THR A 61 -14.45 -5.45 7.07
N ASN A 62 -14.34 -5.88 5.82
CA ASN A 62 -13.21 -5.59 4.95
C ASN A 62 -13.48 -4.30 4.15
N PRO A 63 -12.80 -3.18 4.46
CA PRO A 63 -13.02 -1.92 3.76
C PRO A 63 -12.38 -1.89 2.36
N CYS A 64 -11.55 -2.88 1.99
CA CYS A 64 -10.95 -2.97 0.67
C CYS A 64 -11.93 -3.54 -0.36
N SER A 65 -12.01 -2.89 -1.52
CA SER A 65 -12.61 -3.47 -2.72
C SER A 65 -11.83 -4.71 -3.18
N ARG A 66 -12.41 -5.51 -4.09
CA ARG A 66 -11.78 -6.74 -4.59
C ARG A 66 -10.39 -6.50 -5.19
N ALA A 67 -10.18 -5.37 -5.86
CA ALA A 67 -8.90 -5.03 -6.50
C ALA A 67 -7.85 -4.51 -5.50
N GLU A 68 -8.26 -3.99 -4.36
CA GLU A 68 -7.36 -3.51 -3.29
C GLU A 68 -6.86 -4.64 -2.37
N ASN A 69 -7.49 -5.82 -2.42
CA ASN A 69 -7.12 -6.95 -1.58
C ASN A 69 -5.82 -7.60 -2.08
N ILE A 70 -4.86 -7.77 -1.17
CA ILE A 70 -3.62 -8.49 -1.45
C ILE A 70 -3.84 -9.97 -1.12
N VAL A 71 -3.58 -10.82 -2.11
CA VAL A 71 -3.76 -12.28 -2.02
C VAL A 71 -2.48 -13.05 -2.41
N GLU A 72 -1.43 -12.33 -2.80
CA GLU A 72 -0.14 -12.89 -3.17
C GLU A 72 0.95 -12.26 -2.32
N LYS A 73 1.86 -13.08 -1.80
CA LYS A 73 2.96 -12.64 -0.94
C LYS A 73 3.92 -11.68 -1.62
N SER A 74 4.09 -11.80 -2.94
CA SER A 74 4.86 -10.85 -3.75
C SER A 74 4.29 -9.42 -3.74
N HIS A 75 3.00 -9.25 -3.44
CA HIS A 75 2.35 -7.95 -3.36
C HIS A 75 2.30 -7.40 -1.93
N CYS A 76 2.75 -8.19 -0.95
CA CYS A 76 2.98 -7.70 0.39
C CYS A 76 4.16 -6.74 0.37
N ALA A 77 3.88 -5.47 0.57
CA ALA A 77 4.91 -4.47 0.73
C ALA A 77 5.17 -4.28 2.23
N ASP A 78 5.68 -5.35 2.86
CA ASP A 78 5.91 -5.44 4.30
C ASP A 78 6.90 -4.37 4.81
N GLU A 79 7.65 -3.74 3.88
CA GLU A 79 8.62 -2.68 4.17
C GLU A 79 8.16 -1.26 3.80
N LEU A 80 6.93 -1.05 3.33
CA LEU A 80 6.50 0.32 3.05
C LEU A 80 6.24 1.07 4.36
N SER A 81 6.80 2.26 4.45
CA SER A 81 6.53 3.18 5.56
C SER A 81 5.03 3.43 5.67
N ARG A 82 4.57 3.63 6.92
CA ARG A 82 3.21 4.06 7.18
C ARG A 82 2.92 5.33 6.38
N TYR A 83 1.74 5.39 5.77
CA TYR A 83 1.29 6.57 5.06
C TYR A 83 1.45 7.83 5.93
N ASP A 84 2.17 8.80 5.39
CA ASP A 84 2.35 10.12 6.00
C ASP A 84 1.62 11.15 5.12
N PRO A 85 0.57 11.81 5.64
CA PRO A 85 -0.17 12.82 4.88
C PRO A 85 0.66 14.04 4.51
N ALA A 86 1.62 14.45 5.34
CA ALA A 86 2.47 15.60 5.06
C ALA A 86 3.47 15.29 3.93
N LEU A 87 4.05 14.08 3.94
CA LEU A 87 4.88 13.61 2.83
C LEU A 87 4.06 13.48 1.54
N SER A 88 2.88 12.90 1.64
CA SER A 88 1.99 12.68 0.48
C SER A 88 1.55 13.99 -0.15
N TYR A 89 1.26 15.01 0.66
CA TYR A 89 0.96 16.36 0.16
C TYR A 89 2.15 16.98 -0.59
N LYS A 90 3.38 16.83 -0.08
CA LYS A 90 4.59 17.27 -0.81
C LYS A 90 4.73 16.54 -2.15
N MET A 91 4.53 15.22 -2.17
CA MET A 91 4.60 14.42 -3.39
C MET A 91 3.55 14.85 -4.42
N LEU A 92 2.33 15.21 -3.97
CA LEU A 92 1.27 15.75 -4.83
C LEU A 92 1.65 17.09 -5.45
N LEU A 93 2.19 18.02 -4.66
CA LEU A 93 2.62 19.32 -5.17
C LEU A 93 3.76 19.16 -6.19
N LEU A 94 4.72 18.28 -5.90
CA LEU A 94 5.84 17.98 -6.80
C LEU A 94 5.37 17.28 -8.08
N SER A 95 4.40 16.36 -8.01
CA SER A 95 3.88 15.74 -9.24
C SER A 95 3.13 16.73 -10.12
N ALA A 96 2.45 17.72 -9.54
CA ALA A 96 1.76 18.76 -10.28
C ALA A 96 2.70 19.63 -11.15
N VAL A 97 3.94 19.87 -10.70
CA VAL A 97 4.95 20.61 -11.47
C VAL A 97 5.22 19.98 -12.84
N ALA A 98 5.10 18.65 -12.97
CA ALA A 98 5.35 17.97 -14.23
C ALA A 98 4.34 18.35 -15.35
N TYR A 99 3.24 19.01 -15.01
CA TYR A 99 2.26 19.51 -15.98
C TYR A 99 2.65 20.85 -16.63
N ASP A 100 3.61 21.60 -16.08
CA ASP A 100 4.11 22.84 -16.69
C ASP A 100 5.48 22.60 -17.37
N PRO A 101 5.51 22.39 -18.70
CA PRO A 101 6.76 22.20 -19.43
C PRO A 101 7.51 23.51 -19.67
N VAL A 102 6.91 24.67 -19.40
CA VAL A 102 7.45 25.99 -19.75
C VAL A 102 8.21 26.59 -18.56
N HIS A 103 7.63 26.55 -17.36
CA HIS A 103 8.21 27.17 -16.16
C HIS A 103 8.30 26.24 -14.92
N PRO A 104 8.81 25.01 -15.04
CA PRO A 104 8.81 24.05 -13.93
C PRO A 104 9.61 24.52 -12.70
N GLN A 105 10.67 25.31 -12.87
CA GLN A 105 11.41 25.89 -11.74
C GLN A 105 10.55 26.88 -10.94
N GLU A 106 9.82 27.77 -11.63
CA GLU A 106 8.89 28.70 -10.97
C GLU A 106 7.79 27.93 -10.22
N CYS A 107 7.28 26.85 -10.81
CA CYS A 107 6.31 25.99 -10.13
C CYS A 107 6.90 25.32 -8.89
N LEU A 108 8.16 24.87 -8.91
CA LEU A 108 8.84 24.32 -7.73
C LEU A 108 8.97 25.36 -6.62
N ASP A 109 9.41 26.56 -6.97
CA ASP A 109 9.62 27.67 -6.04
C ASP A 109 8.30 28.11 -5.40
N ASN A 110 7.21 28.12 -6.16
CA ASN A 110 5.87 28.45 -5.66
C ASN A 110 5.25 27.32 -4.82
N SER A 111 5.49 26.06 -5.19
CA SER A 111 4.85 24.91 -4.54
C SER A 111 5.48 24.58 -3.18
N LEU A 112 6.80 24.64 -3.08
CA LEU A 112 7.55 24.30 -1.87
C LEU A 112 8.76 25.24 -1.69
N PRO A 113 8.53 26.54 -1.39
CA PRO A 113 9.60 27.54 -1.36
C PRO A 113 10.73 27.22 -0.38
N TYR A 114 10.40 26.69 0.80
CA TYR A 114 11.39 26.28 1.81
C TYR A 114 12.26 25.08 1.36
N ALA A 115 11.79 24.29 0.38
CA ALA A 115 12.50 23.09 -0.04
C ALA A 115 13.67 23.38 -0.98
N GLU A 116 13.76 24.57 -1.58
CA GLU A 116 14.87 24.99 -2.44
C GLU A 116 15.21 23.93 -3.50
N PHE A 117 14.18 23.41 -4.19
CA PHE A 117 14.38 22.44 -5.26
C PHE A 117 15.04 23.09 -6.46
N GLN A 118 16.13 22.51 -6.92
CA GLN A 118 16.82 22.90 -8.14
C GLN A 118 16.51 21.90 -9.25
N LEU A 119 15.85 22.39 -10.31
CA LEU A 119 15.58 21.62 -11.51
C LEU A 119 16.89 21.18 -12.17
N GLN A 120 17.03 19.89 -12.41
CA GLN A 120 18.19 19.32 -13.08
C GLN A 120 17.92 19.07 -14.57
N THR A 121 16.73 18.55 -14.88
CA THR A 121 16.35 18.25 -16.27
C THR A 121 14.86 18.11 -16.41
N VAL A 122 14.36 18.42 -17.62
CA VAL A 122 13.01 18.13 -18.08
C VAL A 122 13.17 17.30 -19.35
N VAL A 123 12.53 16.15 -19.40
CA VAL A 123 12.59 15.22 -20.51
C VAL A 123 11.21 15.10 -21.11
N THR A 124 11.08 15.47 -22.38
CA THR A 124 9.87 15.24 -23.17
C THR A 124 10.21 14.35 -24.35
N LYS A 125 9.45 13.27 -24.52
CA LYS A 125 9.59 12.30 -25.60
C LYS A 125 8.23 11.95 -26.17
N ASN A 126 8.20 11.60 -27.45
CA ASN A 126 7.03 10.94 -28.03
C ASN A 126 6.90 9.54 -27.42
N CYS A 127 5.71 9.19 -26.94
CA CYS A 127 5.46 7.90 -26.27
C CYS A 127 4.36 7.06 -26.91
N ASP A 128 3.76 7.51 -28.01
CA ASP A 128 2.83 6.70 -28.77
C ASP A 128 2.85 7.00 -30.28
N PHE A 129 2.01 6.30 -31.02
CA PHE A 129 1.90 6.45 -32.48
C PHE A 129 1.05 7.67 -32.90
N ALA A 130 0.41 8.33 -31.94
CA ALA A 130 -0.44 9.51 -32.16
C ALA A 130 0.33 10.82 -31.90
N ASP A 131 1.66 10.73 -31.72
CA ASP A 131 2.55 11.85 -31.41
C ASP A 131 2.25 12.54 -30.06
N HIS A 132 1.66 11.81 -29.11
CA HIS A 132 1.50 12.34 -27.76
C HIS A 132 2.84 12.39 -27.03
N GLY A 133 3.10 13.54 -26.39
CA GLY A 133 4.30 13.75 -25.59
C GLY A 133 4.16 13.19 -24.17
N CYS A 134 5.09 12.33 -23.76
CA CYS A 134 5.33 12.01 -22.36
C CYS A 134 6.41 12.93 -21.83
N SER A 135 6.17 13.51 -20.66
CA SER A 135 7.10 14.44 -20.02
C SER A 135 7.36 14.06 -18.57
N GLY A 136 8.53 14.40 -18.07
CA GLY A 136 8.89 14.28 -16.68
C GLY A 136 10.10 15.15 -16.36
N TYR A 137 10.39 15.32 -15.08
CA TYR A 137 11.51 16.12 -14.64
C TYR A 137 12.26 15.46 -13.48
N VAL A 138 13.51 15.89 -13.30
CA VAL A 138 14.31 15.59 -12.12
C VAL A 138 14.67 16.89 -11.43
N ALA A 139 14.45 16.95 -10.12
CA ALA A 139 14.88 18.07 -9.27
C ALA A 139 15.57 17.57 -8.00
N VAL A 140 16.46 18.38 -7.46
CA VAL A 140 17.24 18.05 -6.27
C VAL A 140 17.03 19.12 -5.21
N SER A 141 16.78 18.71 -3.98
CA SER A 141 16.77 19.58 -2.80
C SER A 141 17.85 19.15 -1.84
N HIS A 142 18.83 20.02 -1.61
CA HIS A 142 19.81 19.82 -0.56
C HIS A 142 19.22 20.04 0.84
N ALA A 143 18.31 21.02 0.98
CA ALA A 143 17.61 21.33 2.23
C ALA A 143 16.84 20.12 2.78
N LEU A 144 16.14 19.39 1.90
CA LEU A 144 15.38 18.20 2.24
C LEU A 144 16.16 16.88 2.07
N LYS A 145 17.39 16.93 1.55
CA LYS A 145 18.19 15.75 1.16
C LYS A 145 17.39 14.80 0.25
N ALA A 146 16.72 15.36 -0.74
CA ALA A 146 15.78 14.64 -1.58
C ALA A 146 16.11 14.82 -3.07
N ILE A 147 15.92 13.73 -3.83
CA ILE A 147 15.87 13.76 -5.29
C ILE A 147 14.43 13.44 -5.67
N VAL A 148 13.83 14.29 -6.49
CA VAL A 148 12.48 14.13 -6.99
C VAL A 148 12.57 13.73 -8.45
N VAL A 149 11.87 12.67 -8.79
CA VAL A 149 11.58 12.27 -10.16
C VAL A 149 10.07 12.27 -10.28
N ALA A 150 9.53 13.11 -11.17
CA ALA A 150 8.10 13.22 -11.36
C ALA A 150 7.78 13.13 -12.85
N PHE A 151 6.71 12.40 -13.15
CA PHE A 151 6.19 12.20 -14.49
C PHE A 151 4.86 12.92 -14.63
N ARG A 152 4.66 13.55 -15.78
CA ARG A 152 3.36 14.12 -16.15
C ARG A 152 2.39 12.97 -16.40
N GLY A 153 1.21 13.05 -15.77
CA GLY A 153 0.11 12.15 -16.08
C GLY A 153 -0.58 12.52 -17.39
N SER A 154 -1.81 12.05 -17.57
CA SER A 154 -2.69 12.44 -18.68
C SER A 154 -3.49 13.69 -18.35
N LEU A 155 -3.99 14.38 -19.38
CA LEU A 155 -4.95 15.48 -19.22
C LEU A 155 -6.39 14.96 -19.05
N ASP A 156 -6.66 13.74 -19.54
CA ASP A 156 -7.98 13.09 -19.53
C ASP A 156 -7.90 11.68 -18.91
N PHE A 157 -9.05 11.19 -18.42
CA PHE A 157 -9.23 9.85 -17.81
C PHE A 157 -9.91 8.85 -18.76
N ASP A 158 -9.66 8.95 -20.08
CA ASP A 158 -10.27 8.05 -21.06
C ASP A 158 -9.78 6.60 -20.92
#